data_AF-A0A4V2SL00-F1
#
_entry.id   AF-A0A4V2SL00-F1
#
_cell.length_a   1.000
_cell.length_b   1.000
_cell.length_c   1.000
_cell.angle_alpha   90.00
_cell.angle_beta   90.00
_cell.angle_gamma   90.00
#
_symmetry.space_group_name_H-M   'P 1'
#
loop_
_entity.id
_entity.type
_entity.pdbx_description
1 polymer ?
#
loop_
_entity_poly.entity_id
_entity_poly.type
_entity_poly.pdbx_seq_one_letter_code
_entity_poly.pdbx_strand_id
1 'polypeptide(L)'
;MNMSDFLKIKTDFIGIGIRSVLFFGILLLLILIEIFAFWGIYGEGATASRISELWYVDLILNYLSIMLVGGFLVYRILKEYRKQEYVNFKTNLITFLILISLFSIRSKLEGLIF
;
A
#
# COMPACT_ATOMS: atom_id res chain seq x y z
N MET A 1 16.38 -18.14 -7.84
CA MET A 1 17.37 -17.12 -8.25
C MET A 1 18.29 -16.87 -7.07
N ASN A 2 19.61 -16.93 -7.25
CA ASN A 2 20.54 -16.72 -6.15
C ASN A 2 20.72 -15.22 -5.87
N MET A 3 21.13 -14.87 -4.64
CA MET A 3 21.32 -13.47 -4.21
C MET A 3 22.27 -12.70 -5.14
N SER A 4 23.33 -13.39 -5.62
CA SER A 4 24.29 -12.86 -6.59
C SER A 4 23.64 -12.45 -7.91
N ASP A 5 22.66 -13.21 -8.37
CA ASP A 5 21.99 -12.97 -9.65
C ASP A 5 21.00 -11.82 -9.54
N PHE A 6 20.39 -11.64 -8.37
CA PHE A 6 19.51 -10.50 -8.08
C PHE A 6 20.24 -9.16 -8.05
N LEU A 7 21.45 -9.14 -7.48
CA LEU A 7 22.27 -7.93 -7.45
C LEU A 7 22.76 -7.52 -8.84
N LYS A 8 22.98 -8.49 -9.74
CA LYS A 8 23.39 -8.24 -11.14
C LYS A 8 22.28 -7.63 -12.03
N ILE A 9 21.01 -7.74 -11.65
CA ILE A 9 19.90 -7.13 -12.40
C ILE A 9 20.03 -5.60 -12.35
N LYS A 10 19.99 -4.96 -13.52
CA LYS A 10 19.97 -3.50 -13.66
C LYS A 10 18.86 -2.89 -12.81
N THR A 11 19.21 -1.91 -11.98
CA THR A 11 18.24 -1.18 -11.13
C THR A 11 17.77 0.07 -11.88
N ASP A 12 16.46 0.21 -12.04
CA ASP A 12 15.84 1.42 -12.58
C ASP A 12 15.39 2.35 -11.45
N PHE A 13 16.32 3.19 -10.98
CA PHE A 13 16.06 4.11 -9.86
C PHE A 13 14.95 5.13 -10.15
N ILE A 14 14.86 5.63 -11.39
CA ILE A 14 13.83 6.59 -11.80
C ILE A 14 12.46 5.89 -11.80
N GLY A 15 12.39 4.69 -12.39
CA GLY A 15 11.18 3.88 -12.39
C GLY A 15 10.69 3.53 -10.98
N ILE A 16 11.61 3.20 -10.05
CA ILE A 16 11.28 2.98 -8.63
C ILE A 16 10.66 4.25 -8.02
N GLY A 17 11.31 5.40 -8.20
CA GLY A 17 10.83 6.67 -7.65
C GLY A 17 9.43 7.03 -8.15
N ILE A 18 9.23 7.04 -9.47
CA ILE A 18 7.93 7.39 -10.08
C ILE A 18 6.84 6.41 -9.63
N ARG A 19 7.09 5.10 -9.67
CA ARG A 19 6.09 4.10 -9.25
C ARG A 19 5.77 4.25 -7.77
N SER A 20 6.77 4.45 -6.92
CA SER A 20 6.57 4.62 -5.47
C SER A 20 5.68 5.83 -5.19
N VAL A 21 5.96 6.98 -5.81
CA VAL A 21 5.13 8.19 -5.67
C VAL A 21 3.70 7.95 -6.18
N LEU A 22 3.54 7.33 -7.35
CA LEU A 22 2.22 7.03 -7.91
C LEU A 22 1.40 6.10 -7.02
N PHE A 23 1.97 4.97 -6.60
CA PHE A 23 1.26 4.02 -5.74
C PHE A 23 0.98 4.59 -4.36
N PHE A 24 1.87 5.43 -3.82
CA PHE A 24 1.62 6.13 -2.57
C PHE A 24 0.48 7.15 -2.73
N GLY A 25 0.45 7.90 -3.83
CA GLY A 25 -0.66 8.79 -4.15
C GLY A 25 -2.00 8.06 -4.29
N ILE A 26 -2.02 6.90 -4.96
CA ILE A 26 -3.21 6.04 -5.05
C ILE A 26 -3.63 5.55 -3.66
N LEU A 27 -2.68 5.14 -2.83
CA LEU A 27 -2.97 4.70 -1.46
C LEU A 27 -3.62 5.81 -0.64
N LEU A 28 -3.11 7.05 -0.71
CA LEU A 28 -3.73 8.20 -0.03
C LEU A 28 -5.13 8.50 -0.56
N LEU A 29 -5.34 8.43 -1.88
CA LEU A 29 -6.66 8.60 -2.48
C LEU A 29 -7.66 7.55 -2.00
N LEU A 30 -7.25 6.28 -1.90
CA LEU A 30 -8.11 5.22 -1.39
C LEU A 30 -8.49 5.45 0.06
N ILE A 31 -7.54 5.86 0.91
CA ILE A 31 -7.82 6.20 2.32
C ILE A 31 -8.85 7.34 2.40
N LEU A 32 -8.69 8.39 1.58
CA LEU A 32 -9.66 9.49 1.54
C LEU A 32 -11.05 9.00 1.12
N ILE A 33 -11.12 8.16 0.08
CA ILE A 33 -12.39 7.58 -0.38
C ILE A 33 -13.03 6.72 0.71
N GLU A 34 -12.26 5.92 1.44
CA GLU A 34 -12.75 5.10 2.56
C GLU A 34 -13.36 5.98 3.66
N ILE A 35 -12.70 7.08 4.04
CA ILE A 35 -13.22 8.04 5.02
C ILE A 35 -14.54 8.67 4.54
N PHE A 36 -14.58 9.17 3.30
CA PHE A 36 -15.80 9.78 2.76
C PHE A 36 -16.93 8.77 2.58
N ALA A 37 -16.64 7.53 2.17
CA ALA A 37 -17.63 6.47 2.06
C ALA A 37 -18.19 6.09 3.43
N PHE A 38 -17.35 5.95 4.44
CA PHE A 38 -17.78 5.66 5.80
C PHE A 38 -18.70 6.77 6.34
N TRP A 39 -18.26 8.03 6.19
CA TRP A 39 -19.05 9.20 6.60
C TRP A 39 -20.38 9.28 5.83
N GLY A 40 -20.38 9.03 4.53
CA GLY A 40 -21.60 9.07 3.71
C GLY A 40 -22.61 7.97 4.03
N ILE A 41 -22.16 6.80 4.49
CA ILE A 41 -23.05 5.68 4.85
C ILE A 41 -23.58 5.82 6.28
N TYR A 42 -22.70 6.17 7.22
CA TYR A 42 -23.01 6.10 8.65
C TYR A 42 -23.23 7.47 9.32
N GLY A 43 -22.96 8.57 8.62
CA GLY A 43 -23.11 9.93 9.12
C GLY A 43 -22.14 10.28 10.23
N GLU A 44 -22.53 11.24 11.07
CA GLU A 44 -21.75 11.72 12.21
C GLU A 44 -22.39 11.34 13.56
N GLY A 45 -21.59 11.33 14.62
CA GLY A 45 -22.06 11.22 16.00
C GLY A 45 -21.85 9.84 16.65
N ALA A 46 -22.52 9.62 17.78
CA ALA A 46 -22.28 8.47 18.66
C ALA A 46 -22.50 7.11 17.98
N THR A 47 -23.39 7.03 17.00
CA THR A 47 -23.65 5.81 16.24
C THR A 47 -22.48 5.47 15.32
N ALA A 48 -21.94 6.44 14.58
CA ALA A 48 -20.78 6.25 13.71
C ALA A 48 -19.53 5.84 14.54
N SER A 49 -19.33 6.44 15.72
CA SER A 49 -18.25 6.07 16.65
C SER A 49 -18.32 4.60 17.06
N ARG A 50 -19.51 4.11 17.45
CA ARG A 50 -19.68 2.69 17.83
C ARG A 50 -19.46 1.76 16.64
N ILE A 51 -19.82 2.18 15.43
CA ILE A 51 -19.62 1.38 14.22
C ILE A 51 -18.13 1.31 13.86
N SER A 52 -17.37 2.40 13.99
CA SER A 52 -15.93 2.40 13.73
C SER A 52 -15.14 1.50 14.68
N GLU A 53 -15.66 1.24 15.89
CA GLU A 53 -15.04 0.34 16.88
C GLU A 53 -15.28 -1.15 16.58
N LEU A 54 -16.19 -1.48 15.64
CA LEU A 54 -16.42 -2.87 15.27
C LEU A 54 -15.19 -3.43 14.55
N TRP A 55 -14.71 -4.59 15.00
CA TRP A 55 -13.45 -5.19 14.53
C TRP A 55 -13.32 -5.29 13.01
N TYR A 56 -14.41 -5.59 12.29
CA TYR A 56 -14.39 -5.73 10.84
C TYR A 56 -14.39 -4.36 10.13
N VAL A 57 -15.00 -3.34 10.74
CA VAL A 57 -14.99 -1.96 10.21
C VAL A 57 -13.61 -1.35 10.41
N ASP A 58 -13.05 -1.49 11.61
CA ASP A 58 -11.68 -1.09 11.92
C ASP A 58 -10.68 -1.73 10.95
N LEU A 59 -10.83 -3.03 10.68
CA LEU A 59 -9.99 -3.74 9.71
C LEU A 59 -10.11 -3.15 8.30
N ILE A 60 -11.35 -2.87 7.85
CA ILE A 60 -11.60 -2.28 6.53
C ILE A 60 -10.96 -0.89 6.44
N LEU A 61 -11.27 0.00 7.38
CA LEU A 61 -10.82 1.40 7.36
C LEU A 61 -9.29 1.53 7.48
N ASN A 62 -8.63 0.57 8.14
CA ASN A 62 -7.19 0.64 8.34
C ASN A 62 -6.38 -0.14 7.31
N TYR A 63 -6.86 -1.29 6.83
CA TYR A 63 -6.04 -2.21 6.04
C TYR A 63 -6.51 -2.45 4.61
N LEU A 64 -7.74 -2.07 4.25
CA LEU A 64 -8.26 -2.34 2.91
C LEU A 64 -7.43 -1.65 1.81
N SER A 65 -7.17 -0.35 1.96
CA SER A 65 -6.34 0.43 1.04
C SER A 65 -4.97 -0.21 0.77
N ILE A 66 -4.23 -0.60 1.83
CA ILE A 66 -2.92 -1.24 1.67
C ILE A 66 -3.04 -2.66 1.10
N MET A 67 -4.10 -3.40 1.44
CA MET A 67 -4.36 -4.72 0.84
C MET A 67 -4.60 -4.61 -0.67
N LEU A 68 -5.36 -3.61 -1.12
CA LEU A 68 -5.64 -3.41 -2.55
C LEU A 68 -4.38 -3.03 -3.32
N VAL A 69 -3.64 -2.01 -2.86
CA VAL A 69 -2.42 -1.54 -3.53
C VAL A 69 -1.30 -2.60 -3.43
N GLY A 70 -1.13 -3.17 -2.24
CA GLY A 70 -0.13 -4.21 -1.98
C GLY A 70 -0.42 -5.50 -2.76
N GLY A 71 -1.67 -5.96 -2.77
CA GLY A 71 -2.11 -7.11 -3.54
C GLY A 71 -1.89 -6.92 -5.05
N PHE A 72 -2.19 -5.73 -5.57
CA PHE A 72 -1.91 -5.39 -6.97
C PHE A 72 -0.41 -5.43 -7.30
N LEU A 73 0.44 -4.89 -6.42
CA LEU A 73 1.90 -4.96 -6.58
C LEU A 73 2.42 -6.38 -6.54
N VAL A 74 1.95 -7.21 -5.60
CA VAL A 74 2.30 -8.64 -5.53
C VAL A 74 1.91 -9.35 -6.83
N TYR A 75 0.71 -9.11 -7.36
CA TYR A 75 0.29 -9.65 -8.65
C TYR A 75 1.26 -9.25 -9.78
N ARG A 76 1.66 -7.97 -9.84
CA ARG A 76 2.63 -7.49 -10.84
C ARG A 76 3.99 -8.16 -10.70
N ILE A 77 4.49 -8.29 -9.47
CA ILE A 77 5.76 -8.96 -9.17
C ILE A 77 5.73 -10.40 -9.70
N LEU A 78 4.68 -11.16 -9.40
CA LEU A 78 4.52 -12.55 -9.87
C LEU A 78 4.42 -12.62 -11.41
N LYS A 79 3.67 -11.70 -12.01
CA LYS A 79 3.49 -11.63 -13.47
C LYS A 79 4.80 -11.32 -14.20
N GLU A 80 5.56 -10.35 -13.71
CA GLU A 80 6.83 -9.93 -14.33
C GLU A 80 7.93 -10.97 -14.11
N TYR A 81 7.93 -11.67 -12.96
CA TYR A 81 8.80 -12.81 -12.73
C TYR A 81 8.54 -13.94 -13.74
N ARG A 82 7.27 -14.30 -13.98
CA ARG A 82 6.89 -15.32 -14.99
C ARG A 82 7.31 -14.94 -16.41
N LYS A 83 7.30 -13.64 -16.73
CA LYS A 83 7.73 -13.11 -18.04
C LYS A 83 9.24 -12.94 -18.20
N GLN A 84 10.02 -13.24 -17.15
CA GLN A 84 11.47 -13.00 -17.11
C GLN A 84 11.86 -11.51 -17.28
N GLU A 85 10.94 -10.59 -16.97
CA GLU A 85 11.20 -9.15 -16.97
C GLU A 85 11.84 -8.75 -15.64
N TYR A 86 13.07 -9.23 -15.40
CA TYR A 86 13.73 -9.15 -14.10
C TYR A 86 13.97 -7.72 -13.59
N VAL A 87 14.17 -6.74 -14.50
CA VAL A 87 14.29 -5.32 -14.16
C VAL A 87 12.98 -4.79 -13.57
N ASN A 88 11.86 -5.04 -14.24
CA ASN A 88 10.54 -4.61 -13.76
C ASN A 88 10.16 -5.31 -12.45
N PHE A 89 10.47 -6.61 -12.34
CA PHE A 89 10.29 -7.37 -11.11
C PHE A 89 11.03 -6.73 -9.93
N LYS A 90 12.33 -6.43 -10.10
CA LYS A 90 13.16 -5.79 -9.06
C LYS A 90 12.63 -4.41 -8.69
N THR A 91 12.24 -3.61 -9.70
CA THR A 91 11.62 -2.29 -9.49
C THR A 91 10.33 -2.40 -8.66
N ASN A 92 9.42 -3.32 -9.00
CA ASN A 92 8.16 -3.47 -8.26
C ASN A 92 8.37 -4.06 -6.86
N LEU A 93 9.33 -4.97 -6.69
CA LEU A 93 9.68 -5.51 -5.38
C LEU A 93 10.20 -4.40 -4.45
N ILE A 94 11.11 -3.56 -4.94
CA ILE A 94 11.63 -2.42 -4.16
C ILE A 94 10.51 -1.42 -3.88
N THR A 95 9.68 -1.10 -4.87
CA THR A 95 8.51 -0.22 -4.70
C THR A 95 7.56 -0.73 -3.61
N PHE A 96 7.29 -2.03 -3.60
CA PHE A 96 6.45 -2.68 -2.58
C PHE A 96 7.05 -2.57 -1.18
N LEU A 97 8.36 -2.78 -1.02
CA LEU A 97 9.06 -2.62 0.25
C LEU A 97 9.01 -1.17 0.77
N ILE A 98 9.19 -0.19 -0.13
CA ILE A 98 9.08 1.24 0.21
C ILE A 98 7.67 1.54 0.72
N LEU A 99 6.63 1.07 0.02
CA LEU A 99 5.23 1.31 0.42
C LEU A 99 4.89 0.68 1.76
N ILE A 100 5.29 -0.57 2.01
CA ILE A 100 5.09 -1.21 3.32
C ILE A 100 5.79 -0.42 4.42
N SER A 101 7.01 0.06 4.15
CA SER A 101 7.78 0.83 5.13
C SER A 101 7.10 2.16 5.45
N LEU A 102 6.64 2.90 4.43
CA LEU A 102 5.88 4.14 4.60
C LEU A 102 4.56 3.91 5.35
N PHE A 103 3.83 2.86 4.99
CA PHE A 103 2.58 2.50 5.64
C PHE A 103 2.78 2.12 7.11
N SER A 104 3.87 1.40 7.45
CA SER A 104 4.18 1.01 8.82
C SER A 104 4.52 2.19 9.74
N ILE A 105 4.93 3.33 9.16
CA ILE A 105 5.18 4.55 9.93
C ILE A 105 3.87 5.26 10.31
N ARG A 106 2.77 5.02 9.58
CA ARG A 106 1.44 5.61 9.86
C ARG A 106 1.01 5.35 11.30
N SER A 107 1.07 4.10 11.76
CA SER A 107 0.64 3.73 13.11
C SER A 107 1.48 4.40 14.21
N LYS A 108 2.76 4.69 13.94
CA LYS A 108 3.62 5.45 14.86
C LYS A 108 3.31 6.94 14.86
N LEU A 109 2.92 7.51 13.71
CA LEU A 109 2.54 8.92 13.61
C LEU A 109 1.20 9.18 14.30
N GLU A 110 0.24 8.27 14.18
CA GLU A 110 -1.04 8.36 14.90
C GLU A 110 -0.81 8.40 16.43
N GLY A 111 0.07 7.56 16.97
CA GLY A 111 0.41 7.58 18.41
C GLY A 111 1.37 8.70 18.87
N LEU A 112 1.89 9.53 17.95
CA LEU A 112 2.67 10.73 18.29
C LEU A 112 1.81 12.01 18.26
N ILE A 113 0.70 11.97 17.53
CA ILE A 113 -0.21 13.10 17.34
C ILE A 113 -1.35 13.08 18.38
N PHE A 114 -1.73 11.90 18.87
CA PHE A 114 -2.74 11.66 19.90
C PHE A 114 -2.10 11.20 21.22
#